data_AF-A0A6B3CG78-F1
#
_entry.id   AF-A0A6B3CG78-F1
#
_cell.length_a   1.000
_cell.length_b   1.000
_cell.length_c   1.000
_cell.angle_alpha   90.00
_cell.angle_beta   90.00
_cell.angle_gamma   90.00
#
_symmetry.space_group_name_H-M   'P 1'
#
loop_
_entity.id
_entity.type
_entity.pdbx_description
1 polymer ?
#
loop_
_entity_poly.entity_id
_entity_poly.type
_entity_poly.pdbx_seq_one_letter_code
_entity_poly.pdbx_strand_id
1 'polypeptide(L)'
;MAGFRMGEGVLRRKPIEHIEETESGGGLVRSLGLWQLTAIGVGGIIGAGIFTLAGTVANGTAGPAVLVSFLIAGVASAAAALSYAEFAGLIPKAGSAYTYGYAVLGELVGWFIGWDLLLEYTAIV
;
A
#
# COMPACT_ATOMS: atom_id res chain seq x y z
N MET A 1 19.06 -32.79 22.82
CA MET A 1 19.29 -31.35 22.58
C MET A 1 18.81 -31.02 21.17
N ALA A 2 17.53 -30.66 21.01
CA ALA A 2 17.00 -30.19 19.73
C ALA A 2 17.22 -28.68 19.66
N GLY A 3 18.08 -28.25 18.73
CA GLY A 3 18.33 -26.85 18.47
C GLY A 3 17.08 -26.19 17.90
N PHE A 4 16.65 -25.09 18.53
CA PHE A 4 15.61 -24.21 18.04
C PHE A 4 16.03 -23.68 16.66
N ARG A 5 15.40 -24.16 15.58
CA ARG A 5 15.67 -23.70 14.21
C ARG A 5 15.16 -22.27 14.10
N MET A 6 16.08 -21.32 13.99
CA MET A 6 15.81 -19.91 13.74
C MET A 6 15.21 -19.78 12.33
N GLY A 7 13.91 -20.07 12.19
CA GLY A 7 13.20 -20.15 10.90
C GLY A 7 11.71 -20.50 10.98
N GLU A 8 11.18 -20.88 12.15
CA GLU A 8 9.78 -21.32 12.34
C GLU A 8 9.02 -20.44 13.36
N GLY A 9 9.32 -19.13 13.41
CA GLY A 9 8.74 -18.21 14.39
C GLY A 9 7.79 -17.19 13.78
N VAL A 10 6.89 -16.66 14.61
CA VAL A 10 5.88 -15.61 14.31
C VAL A 10 6.50 -14.30 13.75
N LEU A 11 7.81 -14.09 13.91
CA LEU A 11 8.57 -12.95 13.40
C LEU A 11 9.38 -13.24 12.14
N ARG A 12 9.11 -14.36 11.45
CA ARG A 12 9.82 -14.74 10.22
C ARG A 12 9.61 -13.67 9.15
N ARG A 13 10.71 -13.23 8.51
CA ARG A 13 10.67 -12.35 7.35
C ARG A 13 10.76 -13.17 6.06
N LYS A 14 10.08 -12.73 5.01
CA LYS A 14 10.24 -13.35 3.69
C LYS A 14 11.48 -12.76 3.04
N PRO A 15 12.48 -13.58 2.65
CA PRO A 15 13.60 -13.09 1.86
C PRO A 15 13.06 -12.44 0.59
N ILE A 16 13.55 -11.26 0.23
CA ILE A 16 13.08 -10.51 -0.95
C ILE A 16 13.25 -11.35 -2.23
N GLU A 17 14.33 -12.13 -2.30
CA GLU A 17 14.62 -13.12 -3.34
C GLU A 17 13.52 -14.17 -3.48
N HIS A 18 12.90 -14.58 -2.36
CA HIS A 18 11.82 -15.56 -2.31
C HIS A 18 10.42 -14.94 -2.40
N ILE A 19 10.29 -13.62 -2.58
CA ILE A 19 9.03 -12.98 -3.01
C ILE A 19 8.78 -13.32 -4.49
N GLU A 20 9.11 -14.56 -4.90
CA GLU A 20 9.14 -14.97 -6.29
C GLU A 20 7.76 -14.91 -6.94
N GLU A 21 7.86 -14.50 -8.21
CA GLU A 21 6.84 -14.48 -9.23
C GLU A 21 6.15 -15.84 -9.27
N THR A 22 4.83 -15.86 -9.17
CA THR A 22 3.99 -17.06 -9.35
C THR A 22 4.12 -17.68 -10.77
N GLU A 23 5.15 -17.36 -11.53
CA GLU A 23 5.29 -17.74 -12.93
C GLU A 23 6.03 -19.07 -13.08
N SER A 24 5.40 -20.14 -12.59
CA SER A 24 5.54 -21.44 -13.21
C SER A 24 4.82 -21.41 -14.59
N GLY A 25 5.45 -20.74 -15.57
CA GLY A 25 5.05 -20.74 -16.99
C GLY A 25 4.30 -19.49 -17.47
N GLY A 26 4.98 -18.68 -18.31
CA GLY A 26 4.35 -17.68 -19.19
C GLY A 26 4.07 -16.32 -18.56
N GLY A 27 5.09 -15.46 -18.49
CA GLY A 27 4.96 -14.15 -17.86
C GLY A 27 4.35 -13.03 -18.69
N LEU A 28 3.85 -12.01 -17.98
CA LEU A 28 3.34 -10.79 -18.62
C LEU A 28 4.49 -9.95 -19.18
N VAL A 29 4.33 -9.47 -20.42
CA VAL A 29 5.26 -8.51 -21.02
C VAL A 29 5.12 -7.16 -20.29
N ARG A 30 6.22 -6.64 -19.75
CA ARG A 30 6.25 -5.30 -19.15
C ARG A 30 6.09 -4.22 -20.23
N SER A 31 4.87 -3.71 -20.38
CA SER A 31 4.52 -2.68 -21.38
C SER A 31 4.15 -1.33 -20.76
N LEU A 32 3.95 -1.26 -19.44
CA LEU A 32 3.56 -0.04 -18.73
C LEU A 32 4.78 0.86 -18.48
N GLY A 33 4.78 2.04 -19.09
CA GLY A 33 5.75 3.09 -18.84
C GLY A 33 5.28 4.08 -17.77
N LEU A 34 6.05 5.14 -17.57
CA LEU A 34 5.79 6.17 -16.56
C LEU A 34 4.36 6.74 -16.65
N TRP A 35 3.91 7.11 -17.86
CA TRP A 35 2.60 7.74 -18.01
C TRP A 35 1.44 6.80 -17.72
N GLN A 36 1.55 5.54 -18.14
CA GLN A 36 0.52 4.54 -17.87
C GLN A 36 0.44 4.25 -16.37
N LEU A 37 1.57 4.12 -15.68
CA LEU A 37 1.63 3.90 -14.24
C LEU A 37 1.09 5.10 -13.45
N THR A 38 1.45 6.32 -13.83
CA THR A 38 0.91 7.55 -13.22
C THR A 38 -0.60 7.66 -13.45
N ALA A 39 -1.09 7.36 -14.65
CA ALA A 39 -2.53 7.38 -14.95
C ALA A 39 -3.30 6.36 -14.12
N ILE A 40 -2.76 5.14 -13.96
CA ILE A 40 -3.34 4.11 -13.07
C ILE A 40 -3.40 4.63 -11.62
N GLY A 41 -2.31 5.24 -11.14
CA GLY A 41 -2.27 5.82 -9.79
C GLY A 41 -3.31 6.92 -9.58
N VAL A 42 -3.41 7.89 -10.50
CA VAL A 42 -4.40 8.97 -10.43
C VAL A 42 -5.82 8.41 -10.49
N GLY A 43 -6.08 7.46 -11.38
CA GLY A 43 -7.38 6.79 -11.50
C GLY A 43 -7.77 6.00 -10.24
N GLY A 44 -6.80 5.41 -9.55
CA GLY A 44 -7.03 4.70 -8.28
C GLY A 44 -7.30 5.63 -7.08
N ILE A 45 -6.76 6.86 -7.08
CA ILE A 45 -6.94 7.84 -6.00
C ILE A 45 -8.27 8.60 -6.13
N ILE A 46 -8.68 8.96 -7.36
CA ILE A 46 -9.90 9.73 -7.59
C ILE A 46 -11.11 8.79 -7.49
N GLY A 47 -11.76 8.76 -6.32
CA GLY A 47 -12.95 7.96 -6.05
C GLY A 47 -14.15 8.76 -5.55
N ALA A 48 -15.17 8.07 -5.02
CA ALA A 48 -16.39 8.68 -4.47
C ALA A 48 -16.12 9.69 -3.34
N GLY A 49 -14.99 9.56 -2.63
CA GLY A 49 -14.62 10.39 -1.51
C GLY A 49 -14.54 11.89 -1.86
N ILE A 50 -13.88 12.28 -2.96
CA ILE A 50 -13.75 13.71 -3.30
C ILE A 50 -15.09 14.34 -3.67
N PHE A 51 -15.98 13.58 -4.31
CA PHE A 51 -17.29 14.07 -4.76
C PHE A 51 -18.32 14.18 -3.63
N THR A 52 -18.13 13.45 -2.53
CA THR A 52 -19.09 13.37 -1.41
C THR A 52 -18.54 13.99 -0.13
N LEU A 53 -17.35 13.58 0.33
CA LEU A 53 -16.77 14.01 1.60
C LEU A 53 -16.37 15.48 1.60
N ALA A 54 -15.93 16.03 0.46
CA ALA A 54 -15.54 17.43 0.39
C ALA A 54 -16.70 18.36 0.78
N GLY A 55 -17.91 18.07 0.27
CA GLY A 55 -19.11 18.84 0.59
C GLY A 55 -19.59 18.63 2.02
N THR A 56 -19.60 17.38 2.51
CA THR A 56 -20.05 17.09 3.87
C THR A 56 -19.13 17.66 4.93
N VAL A 57 -17.81 17.58 4.73
CA VAL A 57 -16.80 18.18 5.64
C VAL A 57 -16.83 19.70 5.56
N ALA A 58 -17.00 20.28 4.37
CA ALA A 58 -17.16 21.73 4.22
C ALA A 58 -18.40 22.24 4.96
N ASN A 59 -19.54 21.56 4.85
CA ASN A 59 -20.77 22.00 5.50
C ASN A 59 -20.76 21.74 7.03
N GLY A 60 -20.35 20.53 7.43
CA GLY A 60 -20.56 20.02 8.79
C GLY A 60 -19.37 20.12 9.74
N THR A 61 -18.16 20.44 9.26
CA THR A 61 -16.95 20.37 10.12
C THR A 61 -16.01 21.55 9.91
N ALA A 62 -15.51 21.76 8.70
CA ALA A 62 -14.42 22.70 8.43
C ALA A 62 -14.89 24.05 7.88
N GLY A 63 -16.12 24.16 7.36
CA GLY A 63 -16.60 25.40 6.76
C GLY A 63 -15.75 25.82 5.55
N PRO A 64 -15.56 27.14 5.36
CA PRO A 64 -14.64 27.68 4.34
C PRO A 64 -13.18 27.21 4.49
N ALA A 65 -12.78 26.73 5.68
CA ALA A 65 -11.43 26.23 5.94
C ALA A 65 -11.21 24.78 5.46
N VAL A 66 -12.19 24.17 4.78
CA VAL A 66 -12.06 22.82 4.20
C VAL A 66 -10.83 22.68 3.30
N LEU A 67 -10.47 23.73 2.55
CA LEU A 67 -9.25 23.74 1.73
C LEU A 67 -7.98 23.55 2.58
N VAL A 68 -7.91 24.18 3.75
CA VAL A 68 -6.77 24.02 4.67
C VAL A 68 -6.71 22.58 5.20
N SER A 69 -7.88 21.99 5.50
CA SER A 69 -7.95 20.59 5.94
C SER A 69 -7.43 19.62 4.86
N PHE A 70 -7.82 19.83 3.59
CA PHE A 70 -7.31 19.03 2.47
C PHE A 70 -5.83 19.24 2.20
N LEU A 71 -5.30 20.45 2.40
CA LEU A 71 -3.86 20.70 2.27
C LEU A 71 -3.05 19.94 3.34
N ILE A 72 -3.52 19.95 4.59
CA ILE A 72 -2.87 19.19 5.67
C ILE A 72 -2.91 17.68 5.37
N ALA A 73 -4.07 17.16 4.98
CA ALA A 73 -4.22 15.77 4.58
C ALA A 73 -3.30 15.43 3.39
N GLY A 74 -3.23 16.30 2.38
CA GLY A 74 -2.37 16.12 1.22
C GLY A 74 -0.87 16.07 1.56
N VAL A 75 -0.41 16.90 2.50
CA VAL A 75 0.98 16.84 2.99
C VAL A 75 1.26 15.53 3.72
N ALA A 76 0.34 15.07 4.57
CA ALA A 76 0.48 13.78 5.27
C ALA A 76 0.51 12.60 4.27
N SER A 77 -0.39 12.61 3.28
CA SER A 77 -0.42 11.61 2.21
C SER A 77 0.84 11.66 1.34
N ALA A 78 1.39 12.84 1.05
CA ALA A 78 2.63 12.97 0.28
C ALA A 78 3.83 12.34 1.01
N ALA A 79 3.95 12.54 2.33
CA ALA A 79 4.99 11.90 3.13
C ALA A 79 4.88 10.36 3.10
N ALA A 80 3.67 9.83 3.20
CA ALA A 80 3.41 8.41 3.05
C ALA A 80 3.77 7.92 1.63
N ALA A 81 3.34 8.64 0.59
CA ALA A 81 3.61 8.27 -0.81
C ALA A 81 5.11 8.23 -1.13
N LEU A 82 5.91 9.17 -0.61
CA LEU A 82 7.36 9.16 -0.77
C LEU A 82 8.01 7.93 -0.10
N SER A 83 7.53 7.55 1.08
CA SER A 83 8.00 6.33 1.76
C SER A 83 7.66 5.08 0.95
N TYR A 84 6.46 5.02 0.36
CA TYR A 84 6.08 3.93 -0.55
C TYR A 84 6.87 3.93 -1.85
N ALA A 85 7.25 5.09 -2.39
CA ALA A 85 8.09 5.17 -3.57
C ALA A 85 9.48 4.58 -3.32
N GLU A 86 10.06 4.80 -2.13
CA GLU A 86 11.31 4.18 -1.71
C GLU A 86 11.17 2.65 -1.63
N PHE A 87 10.11 2.14 -0.97
CA PHE A 87 9.86 0.70 -0.90
C PHE A 87 9.62 0.06 -2.27
N ALA A 88 8.90 0.73 -3.17
CA ALA A 88 8.66 0.24 -4.53
C ALA A 88 9.96 0.17 -5.35
N GLY A 89 10.90 1.11 -5.14
CA GLY A 89 12.22 1.07 -5.75
C GLY A 89 13.12 -0.03 -5.18
N LEU A 90 13.04 -0.31 -3.88
CA LEU A 90 13.84 -1.33 -3.19
C LEU A 90 13.31 -2.76 -3.39
N ILE A 91 11.99 -2.92 -3.50
CA ILE A 91 11.30 -4.21 -3.64
C ILE A 91 10.48 -4.16 -4.94
N PRO A 92 11.12 -4.33 -6.12
CA PRO A 92 10.47 -4.21 -7.43
C PRO A 92 9.67 -5.48 -7.78
N LYS A 93 8.73 -5.84 -6.92
CA LYS A 93 7.84 -7.00 -7.04
C LYS A 93 6.39 -6.54 -6.91
N ALA A 94 5.48 -7.23 -7.59
CA ALA A 94 4.06 -6.91 -7.50
C ALA A 94 3.57 -7.08 -6.05
N GLY A 95 3.09 -6.01 -5.45
CA GLY A 95 2.69 -5.98 -4.04
C GLY A 95 2.40 -4.57 -3.53
N SER A 96 1.93 -4.49 -2.29
CA SER A 96 1.65 -3.25 -1.56
C SER A 96 2.15 -3.37 -0.11
N ALA A 97 1.57 -2.61 0.83
CA ALA A 97 1.97 -2.51 2.24
C ALA A 97 2.23 -3.87 2.92
N TYR A 98 1.37 -4.87 2.64
CA TYR A 98 1.53 -6.24 3.13
C TYR A 98 2.91 -6.82 2.81
N THR A 99 3.32 -6.72 1.54
CA THR A 99 4.57 -7.27 1.04
C THR A 99 5.77 -6.57 1.69
N TYR A 100 5.69 -5.25 1.81
CA TYR A 100 6.74 -4.45 2.45
C TYR A 100 6.85 -4.76 3.95
N GLY A 101 5.71 -4.82 4.66
CA GLY A 101 5.63 -5.17 6.07
C GLY A 101 6.12 -6.59 6.35
N TYR A 102 5.76 -7.57 5.52
CA TYR A 102 6.25 -8.94 5.67
C TYR A 102 7.77 -9.01 5.46
N ALA A 103 8.31 -8.30 4.46
CA ALA A 103 9.74 -8.28 4.18
C ALA A 103 10.56 -7.61 5.30
N VAL A 104 10.07 -6.50 5.86
CA VAL A 104 10.83 -5.67 6.80
C VAL A 104 10.54 -6.00 8.26
N LEU A 105 9.28 -6.27 8.62
CA LEU A 105 8.82 -6.42 10.00
C LEU A 105 8.50 -7.87 10.37
N GLY A 106 8.21 -8.71 9.38
CA GLY A 106 7.97 -10.14 9.55
C GLY A 106 6.49 -10.52 9.51
N GLU A 107 6.25 -11.82 9.64
CA GLU A 107 4.99 -12.48 9.33
C GLU A 107 3.80 -11.98 10.16
N LEU A 108 3.95 -11.77 11.47
CA LEU A 108 2.85 -11.27 12.31
C LEU A 108 2.35 -9.89 11.87
N VAL A 109 3.28 -8.96 11.66
CA VAL A 109 2.92 -7.60 11.24
C VAL A 109 2.37 -7.61 9.82
N GLY A 110 2.99 -8.39 8.93
CA GLY A 110 2.45 -8.65 7.60
C GLY A 110 1.01 -9.16 7.67
N TRP A 111 0.72 -10.16 8.52
CA TRP A 111 -0.62 -10.73 8.69
C TRP A 111 -1.65 -9.69 9.13
N PHE A 112 -1.33 -8.85 10.11
CA PHE A 112 -2.22 -7.75 10.52
C PHE A 112 -2.47 -6.75 9.39
N ILE A 113 -1.43 -6.31 8.69
CA ILE A 113 -1.56 -5.40 7.53
C ILE A 113 -2.38 -6.06 6.41
N GLY A 114 -2.22 -7.37 6.19
CA GLY A 114 -2.97 -8.10 5.19
C GLY A 114 -4.47 -8.12 5.47
N TRP A 115 -4.87 -8.36 6.72
CA TRP A 115 -6.27 -8.29 7.13
C TRP A 115 -6.83 -6.88 7.12
N ASP A 116 -6.05 -5.89 7.55
CA ASP A 116 -6.40 -4.47 7.49
C ASP A 116 -6.71 -4.04 6.05
N LEU A 117 -5.81 -4.34 5.11
CA LEU A 117 -6.00 -4.07 3.68
C LEU A 117 -7.22 -4.79 3.10
N LEU A 118 -7.45 -6.06 3.46
CA LEU A 118 -8.61 -6.81 2.98
C LEU A 118 -9.93 -6.13 3.41
N LEU A 119 -10.01 -5.72 4.67
CA LEU A 119 -11.16 -5.01 5.22
C LEU A 119 -11.31 -3.64 4.58
N GLU A 120 -10.23 -2.89 4.41
CA GLU A 120 -10.23 -1.59 3.75
C GLU A 120 -10.75 -1.68 2.31
N TYR A 121 -10.20 -2.58 1.50
CA TYR A 121 -10.67 -2.78 0.12
C TYR A 121 -12.12 -3.28 0.04
N THR A 122 -12.58 -4.06 1.02
CA THR A 122 -13.98 -4.52 1.05
C THR A 122 -14.93 -3.41 1.51
N ALA A 123 -14.51 -2.53 2.41
CA ALA A 123 -15.35 -1.45 2.94
C ALA A 123 -15.47 -0.26 1.98
N ILE A 124 -14.48 -0.06 1.09
CA ILE A 124 -14.47 1.01 0.08
C ILE A 124 -15.37 0.66 -1.13
N VAL A 125 -15.70 -0.61 -1.34
CA VAL A 125 -16.51 -1.13 -2.46
C VAL A 125 -17.92 -1.47 -2.00
#